data_AF-A0A922W0W2-F1
#
_entry.id   AF-A0A922W0W2-F1
#
_cell.length_a   1.000
_cell.length_b   1.000
_cell.length_c   1.000
_cell.angle_alpha   90.00
_cell.angle_beta   90.00
_cell.angle_gamma   90.00
#
_symmetry.space_group_name_H-M   'P 1'
#
loop_
_entity.id
_entity.type
_entity.pdbx_description
1 polymer ?
#
loop_
_entity_poly.entity_id
_entity_poly.type
_entity_poly.pdbx_seq_one_letter_code
_entity_poly.pdbx_strand_id
1 'polypeptide(L)'
;MRPLFVRRKGRVYSYYVGPAPLLGIIGPQQADALRRVPCAALEGILLRRLGHLIDRDERTISIDDLRRAVARVEIRSDCVHLVVALRALKYFREDLNPAAAVEARLISGDRVLAEVNRPGHIRIALPIRMKVRGGRTWFSHQGREVGADADAARSAALKRLRSAHEAFALARPGLSPLRHVVRTARTPTADFRKYAWVFLAPDIQSAILTGGISTGAIAKLNTQKAIPLSWEAQRRLLGIDGAAQADMLGA
;
A
#
# COMPACT_ATOMS: atom_id res chain seq x y z
N MET A 1 -36.71 -18.27 0.56
CA MET A 1 -35.75 -18.70 -0.47
C MET A 1 -36.49 -19.51 -1.53
N ARG A 2 -36.07 -19.48 -2.79
CA ARG A 2 -36.65 -20.28 -3.89
C ARG A 2 -35.56 -21.13 -4.54
N PRO A 3 -35.85 -22.41 -4.87
CA PRO A 3 -34.91 -23.24 -5.62
C PRO A 3 -34.81 -22.74 -7.07
N LEU A 4 -33.60 -22.61 -7.57
CA LEU A 4 -33.26 -22.26 -8.95
C LEU A 4 -32.38 -23.35 -9.55
N PHE A 5 -32.71 -23.81 -10.75
CA PHE A 5 -31.97 -24.84 -11.45
C PHE A 5 -31.22 -24.23 -12.64
N VAL A 6 -29.91 -24.44 -12.70
CA VAL A 6 -29.06 -23.95 -13.80
C VAL A 6 -28.35 -25.13 -14.44
N ARG A 7 -28.45 -25.26 -15.77
CA ARG A 7 -27.68 -26.25 -16.53
C ARG A 7 -26.35 -25.66 -16.99
N ARG A 8 -25.23 -26.32 -16.64
CA ARG A 8 -23.90 -25.95 -17.14
C ARG A 8 -23.10 -27.22 -17.44
N LYS A 9 -22.52 -27.29 -18.65
CA LYS A 9 -21.74 -28.44 -19.14
C LYS A 9 -22.48 -29.78 -18.97
N GLY A 10 -23.75 -29.84 -19.36
CA GLY A 10 -24.56 -31.06 -19.29
C GLY A 10 -24.99 -31.50 -17.88
N ARG A 11 -24.60 -30.78 -16.82
CA ARG A 11 -25.02 -31.05 -15.44
C ARG A 11 -26.00 -29.99 -14.95
N VAL A 12 -27.01 -30.43 -14.19
CA VAL A 12 -27.99 -29.55 -13.52
C VAL A 12 -27.47 -29.23 -12.13
N TYR A 13 -27.36 -27.94 -11.82
CA TYR A 13 -27.01 -27.42 -10.51
C TYR A 13 -28.25 -26.77 -9.88
N SER A 14 -28.58 -27.19 -8.66
CA SER A 14 -29.71 -26.67 -7.88
C SER A 14 -29.20 -25.72 -6.81
N TYR A 15 -29.64 -24.47 -6.82
CA TYR A 15 -29.28 -23.45 -5.85
C TYR A 15 -30.52 -22.96 -5.10
N TYR A 16 -30.42 -22.72 -3.80
CA TYR A 16 -31.45 -21.97 -3.07
C TYR A 16 -31.07 -20.50 -3.09
N VAL A 17 -31.88 -19.67 -3.76
CA VAL A 17 -31.64 -18.23 -3.88
C VAL A 17 -32.61 -17.50 -2.95
N GLY A 18 -32.10 -16.55 -2.16
CA GLY A 18 -32.92 -15.61 -1.41
C GLY A 18 -33.79 -14.76 -2.35
N PRO A 19 -34.86 -14.12 -1.85
CA PRO A 19 -35.58 -13.13 -2.65
C PRO A 19 -34.56 -12.11 -3.18
N ALA A 20 -34.63 -11.81 -4.48
CA ALA A 20 -33.83 -10.73 -5.04
C ALA A 20 -34.10 -9.47 -4.20
N PRO A 21 -33.06 -8.74 -3.75
CA PRO A 21 -33.29 -7.48 -3.06
C PRO A 21 -34.15 -6.61 -3.97
N LEU A 22 -35.26 -6.09 -3.45
CA LEU A 22 -36.19 -5.24 -4.18
C LEU A 22 -35.40 -4.14 -4.90
N LEU A 23 -35.36 -4.22 -6.23
CA LEU A 23 -34.87 -3.16 -7.13
C LEU A 23 -35.77 -1.93 -6.90
N GLY A 24 -35.37 -1.10 -5.94
CA GLY A 24 -36.19 -0.01 -5.40
C GLY A 24 -35.67 0.53 -4.07
N ILE A 25 -34.97 -0.29 -3.27
CA ILE A 25 -34.15 0.19 -2.13
C ILE A 25 -32.72 0.53 -2.61
N ILE A 26 -32.61 1.02 -3.85
CA ILE A 26 -31.39 1.61 -4.38
C ILE A 26 -31.73 3.08 -4.57
N GLY A 27 -31.60 3.85 -3.48
CA GLY A 27 -31.50 5.30 -3.57
C GLY A 27 -30.35 5.69 -4.50
N PRO A 28 -30.30 6.96 -4.95
CA PRO A 28 -29.28 7.45 -5.88
C PRO A 28 -27.89 7.02 -5.39
N GLN A 29 -27.01 6.64 -6.33
CA GLN A 29 -25.67 6.10 -6.11
C GLN A 29 -24.95 6.76 -4.92
N GLN A 30 -25.13 6.22 -3.70
CA GLN A 30 -24.22 6.54 -2.62
C GLN A 30 -22.94 5.80 -2.92
N ALA A 31 -21.91 6.55 -3.31
CA ALA A 31 -20.58 6.06 -3.66
C ALA A 31 -19.94 5.20 -2.54
N ASP A 32 -20.52 5.20 -1.35
CA ASP A 32 -20.01 4.58 -0.14
C ASP A 32 -20.81 3.34 0.35
N ALA A 33 -21.82 2.89 -0.38
CA ALA A 33 -22.55 1.67 -0.03
C ALA A 33 -21.75 0.42 -0.43
N LEU A 34 -21.21 -0.31 0.56
CA LEU A 34 -20.57 -1.63 0.37
C LEU A 34 -21.57 -2.66 -0.16
N ARG A 35 -21.42 -3.09 -1.41
CA ARG A 35 -22.33 -4.08 -2.04
C ARG A 35 -21.78 -5.50 -2.08
N ARG A 36 -20.45 -5.67 -2.11
CA ARG A 36 -19.79 -6.98 -2.26
C ARG A 36 -18.48 -7.00 -1.49
N VAL A 37 -18.21 -8.12 -0.82
CA VAL A 37 -17.01 -8.35 -0.02
C VAL A 37 -16.25 -9.56 -0.59
N PRO A 38 -15.02 -9.41 -1.11
CA PRO A 38 -14.15 -10.54 -1.47
C PRO A 38 -13.66 -11.28 -0.22
N CYS A 39 -14.37 -12.34 0.19
CA CYS A 39 -14.04 -13.10 1.41
C CYS A 39 -12.59 -13.59 1.44
N ALA A 40 -12.12 -14.30 0.40
CA ALA A 40 -10.75 -14.86 0.38
C ALA A 40 -9.66 -13.80 0.61
N ALA A 41 -9.89 -12.60 0.10
CA ALA A 41 -8.91 -11.54 0.16
C ALA A 41 -8.99 -10.76 1.48
N LEU A 42 -10.18 -10.64 2.07
CA LEU A 42 -10.36 -10.21 3.46
C LEU A 42 -9.71 -11.20 4.42
N GLU A 43 -9.98 -12.50 4.27
CA GLU A 43 -9.39 -13.58 5.07
C GLU A 43 -7.86 -13.52 5.06
N GLY A 44 -7.25 -13.37 3.89
CA GLY A 44 -5.79 -13.20 3.78
C GLY A 44 -5.27 -11.97 4.54
N ILE A 45 -6.03 -10.86 4.59
CA ILE A 45 -5.65 -9.69 5.41
C ILE A 45 -5.76 -10.02 6.89
N LEU A 46 -6.83 -10.70 7.32
CA LEU A 46 -7.02 -11.08 8.71
C LEU A 46 -5.91 -12.01 9.19
N LEU A 47 -5.56 -13.02 8.38
CA LEU A 47 -4.49 -13.96 8.68
C LEU A 47 -3.14 -13.25 8.81
N ARG A 48 -2.80 -12.33 7.89
CA ARG A 48 -1.58 -11.52 8.00
C ARG A 48 -1.55 -10.66 9.26
N ARG A 49 -2.66 -10.00 9.56
CA ARG A 49 -2.76 -9.11 10.73
C ARG A 49 -2.65 -9.89 12.03
N LEU A 50 -3.34 -11.02 12.12
CA LEU A 50 -3.24 -11.91 13.28
C LEU A 50 -1.83 -12.49 13.41
N GLY A 51 -1.23 -12.94 12.30
CA GLY A 51 0.12 -13.48 12.27
C GLY A 51 1.19 -12.49 12.72
N HIS A 52 1.09 -11.24 12.26
CA HIS A 52 1.96 -10.18 12.75
C HIS A 52 1.78 -9.92 14.25
N LEU A 53 0.54 -9.97 14.74
CA LEU A 53 0.23 -9.71 16.14
C LEU A 53 0.82 -10.79 17.08
N ILE A 54 0.68 -12.06 16.69
CA ILE A 54 1.11 -13.22 17.47
C ILE A 54 2.50 -13.74 17.08
N ASP A 55 3.16 -13.08 16.13
CA ASP A 55 4.49 -13.44 15.61
C ASP A 55 4.56 -14.87 15.05
N ARG A 56 3.56 -15.21 14.22
CA ARG A 56 3.48 -16.48 13.49
C ARG A 56 3.27 -16.22 12.00
N ASP A 57 3.78 -17.13 11.18
CA ASP A 57 3.54 -17.11 9.74
C ASP A 57 2.04 -17.29 9.45
N GLU A 58 1.48 -16.48 8.54
CA GLU A 58 0.08 -16.53 8.10
C GLU A 58 -0.35 -17.93 7.67
N ARG A 59 0.59 -18.75 7.15
CA ARG A 59 0.34 -20.12 6.67
C ARG A 59 0.15 -21.14 7.79
N THR A 60 0.62 -20.82 8.99
CA THR A 60 0.57 -21.70 10.16
C THR A 60 -0.66 -21.45 11.02
N ILE A 61 -1.39 -20.37 10.76
CA ILE A 61 -2.57 -19.97 11.52
C ILE A 61 -3.76 -20.78 11.03
N SER A 62 -4.33 -21.58 11.92
CA SER A 62 -5.52 -22.36 11.62
C SER A 62 -6.79 -21.51 11.68
N ILE A 63 -7.87 -22.02 11.08
CA ILE A 63 -9.19 -21.41 11.21
C ILE A 63 -9.68 -21.43 12.67
N ASP A 64 -9.28 -22.43 13.48
CA ASP A 64 -9.62 -22.49 14.90
C ASP A 64 -8.96 -21.34 15.68
N ASP A 65 -7.69 -21.06 15.38
CA ASP A 65 -6.97 -19.93 16.00
C ASP A 65 -7.66 -18.61 15.71
N LEU A 66 -8.10 -18.43 14.46
CA LEU A 66 -8.81 -17.22 14.03
C LEU A 66 -10.17 -17.10 14.72
N ARG A 67 -10.93 -18.20 14.85
CA ARG A 67 -12.22 -18.23 15.59
C ARG A 67 -12.06 -17.98 17.08
N ARG A 68 -10.94 -18.43 17.66
CA ARG A 68 -10.63 -18.22 19.08
C ARG A 68 -10.26 -16.78 19.37
N ALA A 69 -9.46 -16.16 18.51
CA ALA A 69 -8.98 -14.80 18.68
C ALA A 69 -10.02 -13.74 18.27
N VAL A 70 -10.64 -13.91 17.10
CA VAL A 70 -11.50 -12.89 16.48
C VAL A 70 -12.97 -13.17 16.79
N ALA A 71 -13.55 -12.32 17.63
CA ALA A 71 -14.95 -12.41 18.03
C ALA A 71 -15.91 -11.82 17.00
N ARG A 72 -15.46 -10.79 16.25
CA ARG A 72 -16.28 -10.13 15.21
C ARG A 72 -15.40 -9.42 14.18
N VAL A 73 -15.85 -9.41 12.94
CA VAL A 73 -15.31 -8.56 11.87
C VAL A 73 -16.43 -7.64 11.39
N GLU A 74 -16.23 -6.33 11.46
CA GLU A 74 -17.15 -5.32 10.94
C GLU A 74 -16.51 -4.64 9.74
N ILE A 75 -17.23 -4.58 8.62
CA ILE A 75 -16.72 -3.99 7.37
C ILE A 75 -17.47 -2.69 7.13
N ARG A 76 -16.75 -1.58 7.10
CA ARG A 76 -17.26 -0.23 6.85
C ARG A 76 -16.71 0.32 5.54
N SER A 77 -17.32 1.39 5.03
CA SER A 77 -17.01 1.95 3.71
C SER A 77 -15.56 2.46 3.60
N ASP A 78 -14.96 2.82 4.72
CA ASP A 78 -13.64 3.42 4.87
C ASP A 78 -12.64 2.55 5.67
N CYS A 79 -13.13 1.64 6.51
CA CYS A 79 -12.29 0.80 7.37
C CYS A 79 -12.89 -0.59 7.64
N VAL A 80 -12.07 -1.49 8.18
CA VAL A 80 -12.47 -2.79 8.73
C VAL A 80 -12.17 -2.80 10.21
N HIS A 81 -13.14 -3.10 11.06
CA HIS A 81 -12.92 -3.27 12.49
C HIS A 81 -12.84 -4.75 12.85
N LEU A 82 -11.86 -5.11 13.66
CA LEU A 82 -11.71 -6.44 14.24
C LEU A 82 -11.96 -6.35 15.73
N VAL A 83 -12.92 -7.10 16.23
CA VAL A 83 -13.12 -7.27 17.67
C VAL A 83 -12.41 -8.54 18.09
N VAL A 84 -11.39 -8.39 18.93
CA VAL A 84 -10.47 -9.46 19.31
C VAL A 84 -10.54 -9.66 20.83
N ALA A 85 -10.56 -10.92 21.25
CA ALA A 85 -10.58 -11.28 22.67
C ALA A 85 -9.15 -11.23 23.25
N LEU A 86 -8.90 -10.34 24.22
CA LEU A 86 -7.57 -10.20 24.85
C LEU A 86 -7.11 -11.50 25.52
N ARG A 87 -8.03 -12.22 26.16
CA ARG A 87 -7.73 -13.52 26.79
C ARG A 87 -7.29 -14.57 25.78
N ALA A 88 -7.86 -14.57 24.58
CA ALA A 88 -7.46 -15.47 23.52
C ALA A 88 -6.09 -15.09 22.95
N LEU A 89 -5.79 -13.80 22.85
CA LEU A 89 -4.45 -13.33 22.47
C LEU A 89 -3.39 -13.77 23.49
N LYS A 90 -3.71 -13.72 24.79
CA LYS A 90 -2.83 -14.23 25.86
C LYS A 90 -2.44 -15.69 25.66
N TYR A 91 -3.35 -16.52 25.15
CA TYR A 91 -3.07 -17.94 24.87
C TYR A 91 -1.99 -18.13 23.79
N PHE A 92 -1.90 -17.21 22.83
CA PHE A 92 -0.86 -17.24 21.80
C PHE A 92 0.42 -16.56 22.26
N ARG A 93 0.31 -15.50 23.05
CA ARG A 93 1.45 -14.72 23.57
C ARG A 93 1.08 -14.05 24.88
N GLU A 94 1.80 -14.38 25.94
CA GLU A 94 1.45 -13.94 27.30
C GLU A 94 1.52 -12.41 27.49
N ASP A 95 2.37 -11.74 26.72
CA ASP A 95 2.59 -10.30 26.75
C ASP A 95 1.50 -9.48 26.01
N LEU A 96 0.59 -10.12 25.27
CA LEU A 96 -0.57 -9.49 24.61
C LEU A 96 -1.77 -9.31 25.57
N ASN A 97 -1.48 -8.92 26.82
CA ASN A 97 -2.50 -8.77 27.87
C ASN A 97 -3.09 -7.33 27.94
N PRO A 98 -2.28 -6.25 27.99
CA PRO A 98 -2.83 -4.90 27.91
C PRO A 98 -3.07 -4.47 26.45
N ALA A 99 -4.09 -3.65 26.23
CA ALA A 99 -4.38 -3.04 24.92
C ALA A 99 -3.16 -2.30 24.33
N ALA A 100 -2.34 -1.68 25.18
CA ALA A 100 -1.10 -1.01 24.77
C ALA A 100 -0.06 -1.96 24.16
N ALA A 101 0.06 -3.19 24.67
CA ALA A 101 0.98 -4.18 24.10
C ALA A 101 0.50 -4.69 22.73
N VAL A 102 -0.82 -4.74 22.54
CA VAL A 102 -1.41 -5.01 21.23
C VAL A 102 -1.12 -3.86 20.27
N GLU A 103 -1.35 -2.61 20.70
CA GLU A 103 -1.12 -1.42 19.88
C GLU A 103 0.34 -1.27 19.44
N ALA A 104 1.31 -1.55 20.32
CA ALA A 104 2.73 -1.50 20.01
C ALA A 104 3.16 -2.49 18.90
N ARG A 105 2.34 -3.51 18.61
CA ARG A 105 2.60 -4.53 17.59
C ARG A 105 1.74 -4.38 16.35
N LEU A 106 0.90 -3.37 16.31
CA LEU A 106 0.12 -3.08 15.13
C LEU A 106 1.01 -2.52 14.02
N ILE A 107 0.64 -2.83 12.78
CA ILE A 107 1.30 -2.29 11.60
C ILE A 107 0.90 -0.81 11.45
N SER A 108 1.81 0.02 10.96
CA SER A 108 1.60 1.46 10.74
C SER A 108 0.23 1.77 10.13
N GLY A 109 -0.57 2.53 10.88
CA GLY A 109 -1.89 3.00 10.48
C GLY A 109 -3.07 2.29 11.16
N ASP A 110 -2.89 1.06 11.64
CA ASP A 110 -3.90 0.36 12.44
C ASP A 110 -4.00 1.01 13.84
N ARG A 111 -5.18 0.96 14.48
CA ARG A 111 -5.38 1.54 15.82
C ARG A 111 -6.16 0.61 16.74
N VAL A 112 -5.81 0.62 18.02
CA VAL A 112 -6.63 -0.03 19.06
C VAL A 112 -7.66 0.97 19.60
N LEU A 113 -8.90 0.52 19.68
CA LEU A 113 -10.04 1.21 20.27
C LEU A 113 -10.60 0.33 21.39
N ALA A 114 -11.13 0.95 22.43
CA ALA A 114 -11.86 0.23 23.47
C ALA A 114 -13.16 -0.34 22.89
N GLU A 115 -13.44 -1.62 23.17
CA GLU A 115 -14.74 -2.21 22.85
C GLU A 115 -15.71 -1.97 24.01
N VAL A 116 -16.68 -1.08 23.80
CA VAL A 116 -17.65 -0.68 24.84
C VAL A 116 -18.66 -1.80 25.11
N ASN A 117 -19.00 -2.60 24.10
CA ASN A 117 -20.11 -3.57 24.20
C ASN A 117 -19.69 -4.94 24.75
N ARG A 118 -18.39 -5.21 24.87
CA ARG A 118 -17.86 -6.50 25.33
C ARG A 118 -16.60 -6.30 26.18
N PRO A 119 -16.71 -6.37 27.52
CA PRO A 119 -15.52 -6.29 28.38
C PRO A 119 -14.55 -7.43 28.06
N GLY A 120 -13.24 -7.15 28.17
CA GLY A 120 -12.17 -8.10 27.83
C GLY A 120 -11.93 -8.28 26.32
N HIS A 121 -12.59 -7.48 25.48
CA HIS A 121 -12.30 -7.39 24.05
C HIS A 121 -11.72 -6.01 23.72
N ILE A 122 -10.95 -5.98 22.63
CA ILE A 122 -10.46 -4.76 22.02
C ILE A 122 -10.91 -4.70 20.58
N ARG A 123 -11.02 -3.49 20.06
CA ARG A 123 -11.37 -3.24 18.68
C ARG A 123 -10.16 -2.72 17.93
N ILE A 124 -9.69 -3.43 16.93
CA ILE A 124 -8.61 -3.00 16.06
C ILE A 124 -9.24 -2.40 14.80
N ALA A 125 -9.05 -1.10 14.59
CA ALA A 125 -9.45 -0.43 13.36
C ALA A 125 -8.35 -0.59 12.31
N LEU A 126 -8.62 -1.42 11.32
CA LEU A 126 -7.82 -1.55 10.11
C LEU A 126 -8.32 -0.52 9.11
N PRO A 127 -7.47 0.41 8.66
CA PRO A 127 -7.88 1.49 7.82
C PRO A 127 -7.87 1.04 6.35
N ILE A 128 -8.66 0.01 6.05
CA ILE A 128 -8.67 -0.65 4.75
C ILE A 128 -9.97 -0.29 4.04
N ARG A 129 -9.84 0.47 2.95
CA ARG A 129 -10.98 0.80 2.10
C ARG A 129 -11.16 -0.24 1.01
N MET A 130 -12.39 -0.74 0.90
CA MET A 130 -12.77 -1.74 -0.10
C MET A 130 -13.40 -1.03 -1.30
N LYS A 131 -12.64 -0.83 -2.38
CA LYS A 131 -13.15 -0.17 -3.60
C LYS A 131 -13.56 -1.21 -4.64
N VAL A 132 -14.75 -1.05 -5.22
CA VAL A 132 -15.23 -1.90 -6.33
C VAL A 132 -15.02 -1.14 -7.65
N ARG A 133 -14.27 -1.72 -8.60
CA ARG A 133 -14.20 -1.21 -9.98
C ARG A 133 -14.54 -2.35 -10.94
N GLY A 134 -15.68 -2.26 -11.62
CA GLY A 134 -16.08 -3.20 -12.68
C GLY A 134 -16.22 -4.66 -12.23
N GLY A 135 -16.86 -4.91 -11.08
CA GLY A 135 -17.08 -6.26 -10.55
C GLY A 135 -15.87 -6.91 -9.86
N ARG A 136 -14.72 -6.23 -9.82
CA ARG A 136 -13.53 -6.61 -9.05
C ARG A 136 -13.37 -5.68 -7.85
N THR A 137 -13.05 -6.25 -6.68
CA THR A 137 -12.83 -5.49 -5.44
C THR A 137 -11.34 -5.42 -5.14
N TRP A 138 -10.85 -4.20 -4.88
CA TRP A 138 -9.46 -3.89 -4.57
C TRP A 138 -9.34 -3.36 -3.13
N PHE A 139 -8.20 -3.62 -2.48
CA PHE A 139 -7.87 -3.06 -1.16
C PHE A 139 -6.92 -1.89 -1.31
N SER A 140 -7.19 -0.81 -0.57
CA SER A 140 -6.21 0.24 -0.29
C SER A 140 -6.03 0.38 1.21
N HIS A 141 -4.79 0.31 1.68
CA HIS A 141 -4.41 0.65 3.06
C HIS A 141 -4.40 2.18 3.18
N GLN A 142 -5.23 2.75 4.04
CA GLN A 142 -5.41 4.19 4.26
C GLN A 142 -5.40 4.55 5.76
N GLY A 143 -4.36 4.16 6.49
CA GLY A 143 -4.17 4.56 7.88
C GLY A 143 -3.35 5.82 8.04
N ARG A 144 -4.02 6.95 8.29
CA ARG A 144 -3.46 8.28 8.64
C ARG A 144 -2.69 8.98 7.49
N GLU A 145 -3.39 9.96 6.92
CA GLU A 145 -3.10 10.83 5.77
C GLU A 145 -1.91 11.80 5.94
N VAL A 146 -0.87 11.43 6.69
CA VAL A 146 0.39 12.21 6.73
C VAL A 146 1.60 11.35 6.38
N GLY A 147 1.55 10.04 6.68
CA GLY A 147 2.60 9.06 6.33
C GLY A 147 2.30 8.21 5.10
N ALA A 148 1.03 7.97 4.77
CA ALA A 148 0.67 7.13 3.62
C ALA A 148 1.01 7.81 2.27
N ASP A 149 0.79 9.12 2.16
CA ASP A 149 1.18 9.90 0.98
C ASP A 149 2.69 10.02 0.86
N ALA A 150 3.38 10.12 2.00
CA ALA A 150 4.83 10.10 2.08
C ALA A 150 5.42 8.78 1.55
N ASP A 151 4.89 7.65 2.03
CA ASP A 151 5.34 6.31 1.63
C ASP A 151 4.95 5.97 0.20
N ALA A 152 3.76 6.39 -0.24
CA ALA A 152 3.32 6.25 -1.62
C ALA A 152 4.17 7.11 -2.57
N ALA A 153 4.45 8.37 -2.20
CA ALA A 153 5.33 9.26 -2.96
C ALA A 153 6.75 8.71 -3.03
N ARG A 154 7.29 8.21 -1.91
CA ARG A 154 8.60 7.55 -1.86
C ARG A 154 8.63 6.29 -2.73
N SER A 155 7.63 5.44 -2.62
CA SER A 155 7.51 4.22 -3.43
C SER A 155 7.39 4.53 -4.91
N ALA A 156 6.65 5.60 -5.27
CA ALA A 156 6.56 6.09 -6.63
C ALA A 156 7.91 6.62 -7.13
N ALA A 157 8.64 7.36 -6.29
CA ALA A 157 9.98 7.86 -6.62
C ALA A 157 10.99 6.74 -6.82
N LEU A 158 11.00 5.72 -5.96
CA LEU A 158 11.84 4.53 -6.08
C LEU A 158 11.55 3.77 -7.38
N LYS A 159 10.27 3.53 -7.68
CA LYS A 159 9.86 2.87 -8.93
C LYS A 159 10.30 3.68 -10.14
N ARG A 160 10.12 5.00 -10.11
CA ARG A 160 10.46 5.88 -11.22
C ARG A 160 11.97 5.98 -11.44
N LEU A 161 12.77 6.01 -10.36
CA LEU A 161 14.23 5.92 -10.44
C LEU A 161 14.67 4.59 -11.04
N ARG A 162 14.14 3.45 -10.57
CA ARG A 162 14.45 2.13 -11.12
C ARG A 162 14.08 2.02 -12.60
N SER A 163 12.87 2.39 -12.98
CA SER A 163 12.43 2.35 -14.38
C SER A 163 13.26 3.27 -15.27
N ALA A 164 13.73 4.42 -14.77
CA ALA A 164 14.62 5.29 -15.52
C ALA A 164 16.00 4.65 -15.75
N HIS A 165 16.56 3.98 -14.73
CA HIS A 165 17.82 3.23 -14.85
C HIS A 165 17.69 2.02 -15.78
N GLU A 166 16.58 1.27 -15.71
CA GLU A 166 16.30 0.14 -16.62
C GLU A 166 16.17 0.62 -18.06
N ALA A 167 15.40 1.68 -18.31
CA ALA A 167 15.25 2.26 -19.63
C ALA A 167 16.59 2.81 -20.16
N PHE A 168 17.38 3.46 -19.30
CA PHE A 168 18.69 4.00 -19.66
C PHE A 168 19.73 2.90 -19.91
N ALA A 169 19.67 1.78 -19.18
CA ALA A 169 20.54 0.63 -19.40
C ALA A 169 20.34 0.03 -20.81
N LEU A 170 19.10 -0.04 -21.28
CA LEU A 170 18.76 -0.48 -22.64
C LEU A 170 19.16 0.54 -23.71
N ALA A 171 19.10 1.84 -23.38
CA ALA A 171 19.47 2.94 -24.27
C ALA A 171 20.97 3.28 -24.21
N ARG A 172 21.75 2.62 -23.35
CA ARG A 172 23.17 2.90 -23.16
C ARG A 172 23.87 2.60 -24.48
N PRO A 173 24.45 3.60 -25.16
CA PRO A 173 25.43 3.30 -26.19
C PRO A 173 26.49 2.48 -25.47
N GLY A 174 26.76 1.25 -25.92
CA GLY A 174 27.96 0.55 -25.48
C GLY A 174 29.10 1.56 -25.53
N LEU A 175 29.89 1.67 -24.46
CA LEU A 175 30.97 2.66 -24.27
C LEU A 175 32.06 2.49 -25.33
N SER A 176 31.68 2.65 -26.59
CA SER A 176 32.52 2.67 -27.75
C SER A 176 33.17 4.04 -27.78
N PRO A 177 34.45 4.15 -28.21
CA PRO A 177 35.21 5.37 -28.11
C PRO A 177 34.42 6.57 -28.64
N LEU A 178 34.26 7.59 -27.78
CA LEU A 178 33.41 8.78 -27.91
C LEU A 178 33.41 9.46 -29.31
N ARG A 179 34.44 9.21 -30.12
CA ARG A 179 34.64 9.70 -31.49
C ARG A 179 33.59 9.24 -32.52
N HIS A 180 32.93 8.09 -32.35
CA HIS A 180 31.93 7.62 -33.32
C HIS A 180 30.48 8.02 -33.00
N VAL A 181 30.16 8.31 -31.74
CA VAL A 181 28.78 8.56 -31.29
C VAL A 181 28.32 9.98 -31.64
N VAL A 182 29.23 10.97 -31.66
CA VAL A 182 28.86 12.38 -31.86
C VAL A 182 28.30 12.66 -33.26
N ARG A 183 28.74 11.93 -34.29
CA ARG A 183 28.31 12.17 -35.69
C ARG A 183 26.96 11.51 -36.04
N THR A 184 26.53 10.51 -35.28
CA THR A 184 25.29 9.76 -35.50
C THR A 184 24.26 9.96 -34.38
N ALA A 185 24.62 10.66 -33.31
CA ALA A 185 23.72 11.04 -32.24
C ALA A 185 22.61 11.96 -32.78
N ARG A 186 21.49 11.36 -33.18
CA ARG A 186 20.24 12.10 -33.35
C ARG A 186 19.77 12.54 -31.98
N THR A 187 19.41 13.82 -31.85
CA THR A 187 18.74 14.37 -30.67
C THR A 187 17.58 13.45 -30.30
N PRO A 188 17.52 12.88 -29.08
CA PRO A 188 16.45 11.97 -28.71
C PRO A 188 15.10 12.69 -28.82
N THR A 189 14.35 12.40 -29.88
CA THR A 189 13.02 12.92 -30.12
C THR A 189 12.09 12.44 -29.00
N ALA A 190 11.48 13.40 -28.30
CA ALA A 190 10.36 13.28 -27.35
C ALA A 190 10.53 12.47 -26.05
N ASP A 191 11.47 11.53 -25.96
CA ASP A 191 11.51 10.55 -24.85
C ASP A 191 12.58 10.78 -23.79
N PHE A 192 13.33 11.90 -23.83
CA PHE A 192 14.33 12.25 -22.80
C PHE A 192 13.75 12.25 -21.37
N ARG A 193 12.44 12.55 -21.23
CA ARG A 193 11.72 12.51 -19.96
C ARG A 193 11.77 11.15 -19.27
N LYS A 194 11.91 10.06 -20.02
CA LYS A 194 12.01 8.69 -19.48
C LYS A 194 13.34 8.46 -18.74
N TYR A 195 14.40 9.18 -19.13
CA TYR A 195 15.75 9.05 -18.56
C TYR A 195 16.10 10.14 -17.56
N ALA A 196 15.31 11.21 -17.48
CA ALA A 196 15.62 12.41 -16.68
C ALA A 196 15.94 12.11 -15.22
N TRP A 197 15.36 11.05 -14.64
CA TRP A 197 15.59 10.65 -13.25
C TRP A 197 16.98 10.00 -13.01
N VAL A 198 17.62 9.46 -14.05
CA VAL A 198 19.00 8.95 -13.97
C VAL A 198 20.01 10.08 -13.79
N PHE A 199 19.68 11.28 -14.27
CA PHE A 199 20.55 12.46 -14.21
C PHE A 199 20.33 13.32 -12.95
N LEU A 200 19.58 12.82 -11.97
CA LEU A 200 19.50 13.45 -10.65
C LEU A 200 20.86 13.44 -9.95
N ALA A 201 21.13 14.44 -9.12
CA ALA A 201 22.38 14.50 -8.38
C ALA A 201 22.57 13.24 -7.50
N PRO A 202 23.80 12.71 -7.39
CA PRO A 202 24.05 11.44 -6.68
C PRO A 202 23.59 11.44 -5.21
N ASP A 203 23.67 12.59 -4.55
CA ASP A 203 23.19 12.83 -3.18
C ASP A 203 21.66 12.73 -3.09
N ILE A 204 20.94 13.25 -4.09
CA ILE A 204 19.48 13.14 -4.18
C ILE A 204 19.06 11.70 -4.43
N GLN A 205 19.76 10.99 -5.31
CA GLN A 205 19.49 9.57 -5.57
C GLN A 205 19.71 8.73 -4.30
N SER A 206 20.83 8.96 -3.61
CA SER A 206 21.14 8.33 -2.33
C SER A 206 20.06 8.63 -1.28
N ALA A 207 19.62 9.88 -1.17
CA ALA A 207 18.57 10.29 -0.24
C ALA A 207 17.20 9.66 -0.55
N ILE A 208 16.88 9.42 -1.84
CA ILE A 208 15.67 8.68 -2.24
C ILE A 208 15.76 7.20 -1.82
N LEU A 209 16.93 6.58 -2.01
CA LEU A 209 17.16 5.18 -1.64
C LEU A 209 17.12 4.97 -0.13
N THR A 210 17.82 5.80 0.64
CA THR A 210 17.90 5.71 2.11
C THR A 210 16.65 6.26 2.80
N GLY A 211 15.87 7.10 2.12
CA GLY A 211 14.69 7.75 2.69
C GLY A 211 14.99 9.04 3.45
N GLY A 212 16.18 9.63 3.25
CA GLY A 212 16.57 10.91 3.85
C GLY A 212 15.94 12.15 3.20
N ILE A 213 15.17 11.98 2.12
CA ILE A 213 14.51 13.09 1.42
C ILE A 213 13.11 13.35 1.98
N SER A 214 12.74 14.63 2.12
CA SER A 214 11.41 15.01 2.61
C SER A 214 10.31 14.66 1.60
N THR A 215 9.12 14.43 2.12
CA THR A 215 7.95 13.98 1.34
C THR A 215 7.44 15.08 0.41
N GLY A 216 7.52 16.34 0.86
CA GLY A 216 7.28 17.52 0.05
C GLY A 216 8.30 17.67 -1.08
N ALA A 217 9.57 17.34 -0.86
CA ALA A 217 10.59 17.35 -1.92
C ALA A 217 10.33 16.26 -2.97
N ILE A 218 9.93 15.06 -2.56
CA ILE A 218 9.54 14.00 -3.51
C ILE A 218 8.29 14.40 -4.31
N ALA A 219 7.29 14.99 -3.67
CA ALA A 219 6.08 15.46 -4.34
C ALA A 219 6.40 16.55 -5.39
N LYS A 220 7.29 17.50 -5.05
CA LYS A 220 7.81 18.49 -6.00
C LYS A 220 8.51 17.81 -7.18
N LEU A 221 9.40 16.86 -6.92
CA LEU A 221 10.13 16.10 -7.95
C LEU A 221 9.19 15.34 -8.89
N ASN A 222 8.13 14.72 -8.36
CA ASN A 222 7.13 13.99 -9.14
C ASN A 222 6.27 14.90 -10.03
N THR A 223 6.06 16.16 -9.61
CA THR A 223 5.25 17.15 -10.32
C THR A 223 6.04 17.88 -11.42
N GLN A 224 7.37 17.84 -11.37
CA GLN A 224 8.21 18.51 -12.36
C GLN A 224 8.06 17.90 -13.76
N LYS A 225 7.70 18.75 -14.73
CA LYS A 225 7.61 18.39 -16.15
C LYS A 225 8.98 18.31 -16.83
N ALA A 226 9.95 19.04 -16.31
CA ALA A 226 11.33 19.04 -16.76
C ALA A 226 12.25 19.14 -15.53
N ILE A 227 13.20 18.20 -15.42
CA ILE A 227 14.19 18.22 -14.35
C ILE A 227 15.38 19.05 -14.86
N PRO A 228 15.83 20.09 -14.12
CA PRO A 228 17.01 20.85 -14.49
C PRO A 228 18.22 19.92 -14.65
N LEU A 229 19.06 20.17 -15.66
CA LEU A 229 20.28 19.36 -15.87
C LEU A 229 21.40 19.73 -14.89
N SER A 230 21.39 20.95 -14.35
CA SER A 230 22.34 21.37 -13.31
C SER A 230 21.97 20.77 -11.96
N TRP A 231 22.90 20.06 -11.32
CA TRP A 231 22.71 19.51 -9.98
C TRP A 231 22.48 20.58 -8.92
N GLU A 232 23.11 21.75 -9.05
CA GLU A 232 22.87 22.88 -8.14
C GLU A 232 21.43 23.38 -8.26
N ALA A 233 20.91 23.49 -9.49
CA ALA A 233 19.53 23.85 -9.73
C ALA A 233 18.54 22.78 -9.21
N GLN A 234 18.91 21.50 -9.26
CA GLN A 234 18.11 20.41 -8.67
C GLN A 234 18.06 20.51 -7.13
N ARG A 235 19.20 20.79 -6.47
CA ARG A 235 19.27 20.96 -5.02
C ARG A 235 18.44 22.14 -4.53
N ARG A 236 18.57 23.31 -5.17
CA ARG A 236 17.74 24.49 -4.90
C ARG A 236 16.25 24.21 -5.09
N LEU A 237 15.88 23.46 -6.13
CA LEU A 237 14.48 23.08 -6.41
C LEU A 237 13.88 22.24 -5.28
N LEU A 238 14.69 21.40 -4.65
CA LEU A 238 14.28 20.53 -3.54
C LEU A 238 14.47 21.17 -2.16
N GLY A 239 15.05 22.38 -2.09
CA GLY A 239 15.39 23.03 -0.82
C GLY A 239 16.48 22.29 -0.04
N ILE A 240 17.33 21.54 -0.74
CA ILE A 240 18.49 20.87 -0.17
C ILE A 240 19.65 21.86 -0.28
N ASP A 241 19.57 22.95 0.48
CA ASP A 241 20.62 23.96 0.48
C ASP A 241 21.83 23.43 1.25
N GLY A 242 22.86 23.00 0.52
CA GLY A 242 24.28 23.14 0.85
C GLY A 242 24.84 22.61 2.17
N ALA A 243 24.06 22.00 3.07
CA ALA A 243 24.54 21.67 4.42
C ALA A 243 25.28 20.33 4.52
N ALA A 244 25.26 19.49 3.49
CA ALA A 244 25.93 18.17 3.51
C ALA A 244 27.31 18.15 2.83
N GLN A 245 27.76 19.29 2.28
CA GLN A 245 28.99 19.33 1.48
C GLN A 245 30.24 19.78 2.28
N ALA A 246 30.08 20.11 3.57
CA ALA A 246 31.20 20.43 4.46
C ALA A 246 31.86 19.20 5.13
N ASP A 247 31.14 18.07 5.26
CA ASP A 247 31.64 16.90 6.01
C ASP A 247 32.30 15.79 5.17
N MET A 248 32.36 15.91 3.84
CA MET A 248 32.98 14.90 2.97
C MET A 248 34.28 15.34 2.26
N LEU A 249 34.88 16.46 2.69
CA LEU A 249 36.24 16.87 2.30
C LEU A 249 37.17 17.11 3.50
N GLY A 250 36.80 16.59 4.68
CA GLY A 250 37.57 16.73 5.91
C GLY A 250 37.82 15.40 6.62
N ALA A 251 38.62 14.53 6.01
CA ALA A 251 39.53 13.57 6.66
C ALA A 251 40.31 12.79 5.59
#